data_AF-A0A929G8S0-F1
#
_entry.id   AF-A0A929G8S0-F1
#
_cell.length_a   1.000
_cell.length_b   1.000
_cell.length_c   1.000
_cell.angle_alpha   90.00
_cell.angle_beta   90.00
_cell.angle_gamma   90.00
#
_symmetry.space_group_name_H-M   'P 1'
#
loop_
_entity.id
_entity.type
_entity.pdbx_description
1 polymer ?
#
loop_
_entity_poly.entity_id
_entity_poly.type
_entity_poly.pdbx_seq_one_letter_code
_entity_poly.pdbx_strand_id
1 'polypeptide(L)'
;MQACTERKWFALRNFHMQYYEDSFILNDYLHYWRDSMDDYWQAITRDLPSSLKVIAFIARLSSSIRKSVESSTYKIMSELAENHKNGTAYWYKNRNDLRISAFYKDYENYESIPGWGVDMPDLDPDPEWHRLDHGYDESKVILDLSDLQGAAQFRGGECLIEEWYGDMYATLDWKCAAQHEFQAKANTILKAGHWCPQCMAPPWDFDQQAQVNPFLAQVWYPDHEHDEMNYYAEDSIHDILNADLEWGERAKT
;
A
#
# COMPACT_ATOMS: atom_id res chain seq x y z
N MET A 1 3.09 -18.68 -15.61
CA MET A 1 2.46 -17.36 -15.39
C MET A 1 2.02 -16.76 -16.72
N GLN A 2 2.94 -16.40 -17.62
CA GLN A 2 2.61 -15.75 -18.92
C GLN A 2 1.50 -16.44 -19.74
N ALA A 3 1.48 -17.77 -19.83
CA ALA A 3 0.46 -18.51 -20.58
C ALA A 3 -0.94 -18.52 -19.94
N CYS A 4 -1.06 -18.09 -18.67
CA CYS A 4 -2.27 -18.21 -17.88
C CYS A 4 -2.81 -16.86 -17.38
N THR A 5 -2.14 -15.75 -17.69
CA THR A 5 -2.47 -14.41 -17.18
C THR A 5 -2.22 -13.36 -18.23
N GLU A 6 -2.81 -12.16 -18.09
CA GLU A 6 -2.40 -10.97 -18.84
C GLU A 6 -1.62 -10.01 -17.94
N ARG A 7 -0.58 -9.34 -18.48
CA ARG A 7 0.27 -8.46 -17.68
C ARG A 7 -0.53 -7.28 -17.09
N LYS A 8 -1.50 -6.75 -17.84
CA LYS A 8 -2.42 -5.70 -17.40
C LYS A 8 -3.36 -6.09 -16.26
N TRP A 9 -3.42 -7.37 -15.88
CA TRP A 9 -4.17 -7.79 -14.68
C TRP A 9 -3.44 -7.47 -13.38
N PHE A 10 -2.17 -7.06 -13.43
CA PHE A 10 -1.38 -6.69 -12.27
C PHE A 10 -1.29 -5.17 -12.18
N ALA A 11 -1.52 -4.62 -10.98
CA ALA A 11 -1.47 -3.19 -10.73
C ALA A 11 -0.04 -2.64 -10.88
N LEU A 12 0.07 -1.38 -11.28
CA LEU A 12 1.37 -0.68 -11.38
C LEU A 12 1.76 -0.04 -10.05
N ARG A 13 0.75 0.36 -9.27
CA ARG A 13 0.90 0.89 -7.92
C ARG A 13 0.35 -0.13 -6.93
N ASN A 14 0.98 -0.19 -5.77
CA ASN A 14 0.48 -0.97 -4.66
C ASN A 14 0.78 -0.21 -3.37
N PHE A 15 -0.11 -0.31 -2.40
CA PHE A 15 0.14 0.18 -1.05
C PHE A 15 1.18 -0.73 -0.38
N HIS A 16 2.46 -0.48 -0.62
CA HIS A 16 3.48 -1.11 0.20
C HIS A 16 3.52 -0.39 1.54
N MET A 17 3.32 -1.17 2.60
CA MET A 17 3.55 -0.73 3.96
C MET A 17 5.03 -0.32 4.10
N GLN A 18 5.29 0.65 4.97
CA GLN A 18 6.66 0.98 5.38
C GLN A 18 7.29 -0.20 6.12
N TYR A 19 8.60 -0.34 6.01
CA TYR A 19 9.35 -1.30 6.81
C TYR A 19 9.63 -0.73 8.20
N TYR A 20 9.59 -1.60 9.20
CA TYR A 20 10.15 -1.30 10.51
C TYR A 20 11.65 -1.61 10.49
N GLU A 21 12.47 -0.59 10.64
CA GLU A 21 13.94 -0.73 10.64
C GLU A 21 14.44 -1.66 11.74
N ASP A 22 13.74 -1.70 12.87
CA ASP A 22 14.02 -2.56 14.02
C ASP A 22 13.31 -3.93 13.94
N SER A 23 12.77 -4.30 12.78
CA SER A 23 12.09 -5.59 12.57
C SER A 23 12.98 -6.81 12.91
N PHE A 24 14.30 -6.67 12.83
CA PHE A 24 15.26 -7.69 13.28
C PHE A 24 15.18 -7.96 14.79
N ILE A 25 14.90 -6.94 15.61
CA ILE A 25 14.71 -7.10 17.06
C ILE A 25 13.46 -7.94 17.32
N LEU A 26 12.35 -7.65 16.63
CA LEU A 26 11.14 -8.46 16.72
C LEU A 26 11.41 -9.91 16.28
N ASN A 27 12.23 -10.09 15.25
CA ASN A 27 12.64 -11.42 14.79
C ASN A 27 13.54 -12.14 15.79
N ASP A 28 14.36 -11.44 16.58
CA ASP A 28 15.12 -12.08 17.67
C ASP A 28 14.22 -12.62 18.78
N TYR A 29 13.03 -12.04 19.00
CA TYR A 29 12.06 -12.55 19.97
C TYR A 29 11.18 -13.68 19.43
N LEU A 30 10.64 -13.50 18.23
CA LEU A 30 9.62 -14.39 17.65
C LEU A 30 10.20 -15.42 16.67
N HIS A 31 11.39 -15.14 16.16
CA HIS A 31 12.09 -15.91 15.13
C HIS A 31 11.19 -16.18 13.93
N TYR A 32 10.45 -15.21 13.38
CA TYR A 32 9.46 -15.47 12.32
C TYR A 32 10.06 -15.47 10.89
N TRP A 33 11.31 -15.04 10.72
CA TRP A 33 12.04 -15.12 9.44
C TRP A 33 12.60 -16.53 9.18
N ARG A 34 11.71 -17.53 9.14
CA ARG A 34 12.09 -18.94 8.92
C ARG A 34 11.85 -19.41 7.50
N ASP A 35 10.86 -18.82 6.85
CA ASP A 35 10.37 -19.31 5.56
C ASP A 35 11.17 -18.67 4.43
N SER A 36 11.72 -19.52 3.58
CA SER A 36 12.30 -19.15 2.29
C SER A 36 11.31 -19.42 1.16
N MET A 37 11.66 -18.95 -0.04
CA MET A 37 10.92 -19.35 -1.25
C MET A 37 10.94 -20.86 -1.47
N ASP A 38 12.00 -21.56 -1.05
CA ASP A 38 12.08 -23.02 -1.14
C ASP A 38 11.08 -23.68 -0.19
N ASP A 39 10.92 -23.16 1.03
CA ASP A 39 9.94 -23.65 2.00
C ASP A 39 8.50 -23.48 1.49
N TYR A 40 8.22 -22.32 0.87
CA TYR A 40 6.94 -22.08 0.20
C TYR A 40 6.65 -23.11 -0.91
N TRP A 41 7.62 -23.36 -1.80
CA TRP A 41 7.45 -24.35 -2.87
C TRP A 41 7.31 -25.78 -2.34
N GLN A 42 8.01 -26.12 -1.25
CA GLN A 42 7.87 -27.39 -0.57
C GLN A 42 6.47 -27.53 0.05
N ALA A 43 5.96 -26.51 0.72
CA ALA A 43 4.63 -26.50 1.30
C ALA A 43 3.54 -26.69 0.23
N ILE A 44 3.61 -25.94 -0.87
CA ILE A 44 2.71 -26.13 -2.03
C ILE A 44 2.80 -27.56 -2.54
N THR A 45 4.02 -28.07 -2.76
CA THR A 45 4.22 -29.41 -3.30
C THR A 45 3.71 -30.49 -2.35
N ARG A 46 3.83 -30.30 -1.04
CA ARG A 46 3.31 -31.22 -0.02
C ARG A 46 1.79 -31.25 -0.07
N ASP A 47 1.16 -30.09 -0.01
CA ASP A 47 -0.28 -29.93 0.22
C ASP A 47 -1.12 -30.04 -1.06
N LEU A 48 -0.49 -29.99 -2.24
CA LEU A 48 -1.17 -30.20 -3.51
C LEU A 48 -1.88 -31.57 -3.52
N PRO A 49 -3.14 -31.67 -3.95
CA PRO A 49 -3.82 -32.95 -4.16
C PRO A 49 -3.03 -33.89 -5.09
N SER A 50 -3.02 -35.19 -4.79
CA SER A 50 -2.31 -36.20 -5.59
C SER A 50 -2.71 -36.19 -7.07
N SER A 51 -3.98 -35.94 -7.37
CA SER A 51 -4.48 -35.80 -8.75
C SER A 51 -3.80 -34.64 -9.50
N LEU A 52 -3.63 -33.49 -8.86
CA LEU A 52 -2.95 -32.34 -9.45
C LEU A 52 -1.44 -32.58 -9.61
N LYS A 53 -0.80 -33.33 -8.70
CA LYS A 53 0.61 -33.75 -8.87
C LYS A 53 0.78 -34.60 -10.14
N VAL A 54 -0.13 -35.55 -10.37
CA VAL A 54 -0.13 -36.40 -11.57
C VAL A 54 -0.35 -35.56 -12.84
N ILE A 55 -1.34 -34.66 -12.83
CA ILE A 55 -1.59 -33.76 -13.97
C ILE A 55 -0.37 -32.89 -14.27
N ALA A 56 0.26 -32.31 -13.24
CA ALA A 56 1.46 -31.49 -13.39
C ALA A 56 2.63 -32.31 -13.99
N PHE A 57 2.81 -33.55 -13.56
CA PHE A 57 3.81 -34.45 -14.13
C PHE A 57 3.55 -34.75 -15.61
N ILE A 58 2.31 -35.11 -15.96
CA ILE A 58 1.93 -35.41 -17.35
C ILE A 58 2.04 -34.17 -18.24
N ALA A 59 1.67 -32.99 -17.74
CA ALA A 59 1.81 -31.73 -18.46
C ALA A 59 3.27 -31.39 -18.80
N ARG A 60 4.25 -31.83 -18.00
CA ARG A 60 5.68 -31.68 -18.33
C ARG A 60 6.11 -32.59 -19.49
N LEU A 61 5.45 -33.73 -19.67
CA LEU A 61 5.78 -34.71 -20.71
C LEU A 61 5.00 -34.49 -22.01
N SER A 62 3.84 -33.82 -21.96
CA SER A 62 2.94 -33.63 -23.10
C SER A 62 2.58 -32.16 -23.30
N SER A 63 3.02 -31.61 -24.43
CA SER A 63 2.72 -30.22 -24.81
C SER A 63 1.22 -29.97 -25.01
N SER A 64 0.48 -30.97 -25.49
CA SER A 64 -0.97 -30.87 -25.68
C SER A 64 -1.72 -30.78 -24.34
N ILE A 65 -1.31 -31.58 -23.35
CA ILE A 65 -1.91 -31.55 -22.01
C ILE A 65 -1.52 -30.25 -21.32
N ARG A 66 -0.27 -29.81 -21.43
CA ARG A 66 0.18 -28.50 -20.93
C ARG A 66 -0.69 -27.36 -21.45
N LYS A 67 -0.87 -27.26 -22.78
CA LYS A 67 -1.71 -26.22 -23.39
C LYS A 67 -3.16 -26.28 -22.92
N SER A 68 -3.71 -27.47 -22.70
CA SER A 68 -5.07 -27.64 -22.17
C SER A 68 -5.20 -27.14 -20.74
N VAL A 69 -4.22 -27.48 -19.88
CA VAL A 69 -4.14 -26.97 -18.50
C VAL A 69 -3.98 -25.45 -18.51
N GLU A 70 -3.03 -24.91 -19.28
CA GLU A 70 -2.80 -23.48 -19.43
C GLU A 70 -4.06 -22.74 -19.89
N SER A 71 -4.74 -23.24 -20.92
CA SER A 71 -6.01 -22.68 -21.41
C SER A 71 -7.11 -22.72 -20.35
N SER A 72 -7.20 -23.79 -19.58
CA SER A 72 -8.20 -23.93 -18.52
C SER A 72 -7.91 -22.98 -17.34
N THR A 73 -6.65 -22.89 -16.92
CA THR A 73 -6.20 -21.95 -15.90
C THR A 73 -6.40 -20.50 -16.35
N TYR A 74 -6.06 -20.17 -17.60
CA TYR A 74 -6.28 -18.84 -18.16
C TYR A 74 -7.75 -18.43 -18.06
N LYS A 75 -8.69 -19.31 -18.38
CA LYS A 75 -10.13 -19.01 -18.25
C LYS A 75 -10.53 -18.69 -16.82
N ILE A 76 -10.03 -19.46 -15.84
CA ILE A 76 -10.29 -19.21 -14.43
C ILE A 76 -9.73 -17.84 -14.04
N MET A 77 -8.47 -17.56 -14.37
CA MET A 77 -7.82 -16.30 -14.02
C MET A 77 -8.47 -15.10 -14.72
N SER A 78 -8.88 -15.25 -15.98
CA SER A 78 -9.62 -14.24 -16.75
C SER A 78 -10.97 -13.94 -16.13
N GLU A 79 -11.70 -14.96 -15.67
CA GLU A 79 -12.97 -14.76 -14.97
C GLU A 79 -12.77 -13.95 -13.69
N LEU A 80 -11.74 -14.28 -12.90
CA LEU A 80 -11.40 -13.57 -11.68
C LEU A 80 -10.94 -12.13 -11.95
N ALA A 81 -10.11 -11.91 -12.96
CA ALA A 81 -9.57 -10.59 -13.26
C ALA A 81 -10.61 -9.67 -13.92
N GLU A 82 -11.47 -10.21 -14.77
CA GLU A 82 -12.31 -9.40 -15.67
C GLU A 82 -13.79 -9.33 -15.28
N ASN A 83 -14.31 -10.32 -14.54
CA ASN A 83 -15.74 -10.46 -14.25
C ASN A 83 -16.04 -10.45 -12.74
N HIS A 84 -15.01 -10.33 -11.90
CA HIS A 84 -15.15 -10.10 -10.48
C HIS A 84 -15.01 -8.62 -10.15
N LYS A 85 -15.84 -8.06 -9.26
CA LYS A 85 -15.82 -6.63 -8.90
C LYS A 85 -14.47 -6.16 -8.35
N ASN A 86 -13.71 -7.07 -7.71
CA ASN A 86 -12.35 -6.83 -7.22
C ASN A 86 -11.23 -7.21 -8.20
N GLY A 87 -11.58 -7.61 -9.43
CA GLY A 87 -10.61 -7.84 -10.49
C GLY A 87 -10.14 -6.52 -11.09
N THR A 88 -8.83 -6.37 -11.27
CA THR A 88 -8.23 -5.15 -11.83
C THR A 88 -8.73 -4.83 -13.24
N ALA A 89 -8.86 -5.85 -14.09
CA ALA A 89 -9.40 -5.68 -15.44
C ALA A 89 -10.91 -5.41 -15.45
N TYR A 90 -11.65 -5.89 -14.44
CA TYR A 90 -13.04 -5.50 -14.24
C TYR A 90 -13.15 -3.99 -13.97
N TRP A 91 -12.27 -3.41 -13.16
CA TRP A 91 -12.27 -1.96 -12.86
C TRP A 91 -12.16 -1.13 -14.12
N TYR A 92 -11.25 -1.52 -15.01
CA TYR A 92 -11.09 -0.88 -16.31
C TYR A 92 -12.36 -1.03 -17.17
N LYS A 93 -12.91 -2.25 -17.29
CA LYS A 93 -14.10 -2.54 -18.10
C LYS A 93 -15.35 -1.77 -17.64
N ASN A 94 -15.50 -1.56 -16.33
CA ASN A 94 -16.70 -0.98 -15.72
C ASN A 94 -16.52 0.49 -15.35
N ARG A 95 -15.42 1.11 -15.74
CA ARG A 95 -15.11 2.52 -15.47
C ARG A 95 -15.08 2.87 -13.99
N ASN A 96 -14.44 2.02 -13.18
CA ASN A 96 -14.17 2.30 -11.77
C ASN A 96 -13.00 3.29 -11.65
N ASP A 97 -13.26 4.56 -11.97
CA ASP A 97 -12.24 5.59 -12.17
C ASP A 97 -11.32 5.76 -10.94
N LEU A 98 -11.86 5.76 -9.72
CA LEU A 98 -11.05 5.90 -8.50
C LEU A 98 -10.07 4.73 -8.28
N ARG A 99 -10.47 3.49 -8.63
CA ARG A 99 -9.58 2.33 -8.53
C ARG A 99 -8.51 2.36 -9.61
N ILE A 100 -8.85 2.81 -10.83
CA ILE A 100 -7.86 3.01 -11.88
C ILE A 100 -6.86 4.10 -11.48
N SER A 101 -7.33 5.21 -10.91
CA SER A 101 -6.46 6.27 -10.36
C SER A 101 -5.49 5.72 -9.31
N ALA A 102 -6.02 5.01 -8.30
CA ALA A 102 -5.22 4.49 -7.19
C ALA A 102 -4.18 3.44 -7.61
N PHE A 103 -4.55 2.48 -8.47
CA PHE A 103 -3.71 1.30 -8.77
C PHE A 103 -2.92 1.40 -10.08
N TYR A 104 -3.32 2.30 -10.97
CA TYR A 104 -2.74 2.44 -12.31
C TYR A 104 -2.40 3.88 -12.69
N LYS A 105 -2.60 4.87 -11.80
CA LYS A 105 -2.53 6.31 -12.09
C LYS A 105 -3.68 6.83 -12.95
N ASP A 106 -3.88 6.23 -14.12
CA ASP A 106 -4.94 6.58 -15.06
C ASP A 106 -5.14 5.46 -16.10
N TYR A 107 -6.07 5.68 -17.03
CA TYR A 107 -6.35 4.74 -18.12
C TYR A 107 -5.22 4.67 -19.14
N GLU A 108 -4.48 5.76 -19.37
CA GLU A 108 -3.39 5.80 -20.34
C GLU A 108 -2.25 4.88 -19.89
N ASN A 109 -1.89 4.93 -18.62
CA ASN A 109 -0.91 4.05 -18.00
C ASN A 109 -1.36 2.59 -18.04
N TYR A 110 -2.63 2.29 -17.73
CA TYR A 110 -3.17 0.94 -17.88
C TYR A 110 -3.07 0.41 -19.32
N GLU A 111 -3.42 1.24 -20.32
CA GLU A 111 -3.36 0.88 -21.74
C GLU A 111 -1.93 0.75 -22.26
N SER A 112 -0.99 1.48 -21.66
CA SER A 112 0.44 1.42 -22.00
C SER A 112 1.12 0.12 -21.55
N ILE A 113 0.49 -0.66 -20.66
CA ILE A 113 1.07 -1.90 -20.12
C ILE A 113 1.32 -2.88 -21.27
N PRO A 114 2.59 -3.22 -21.56
CA PRO A 114 2.89 -4.12 -22.66
C PRO A 114 2.42 -5.54 -22.35
N GLY A 115 2.05 -6.28 -23.39
CA GLY A 115 1.78 -7.71 -23.27
C GLY A 115 3.01 -8.50 -22.82
N TRP A 116 2.82 -9.79 -22.50
CA TRP A 116 3.94 -10.68 -22.22
C TRP A 116 4.90 -10.78 -23.41
N GLY A 117 6.19 -10.97 -23.11
CA GLY A 117 7.25 -11.05 -24.12
C GLY A 117 7.98 -9.74 -24.39
N VAL A 118 7.52 -8.63 -23.80
CA VAL A 118 8.30 -7.40 -23.67
C VAL A 118 9.10 -7.47 -22.36
N ASP A 119 10.40 -7.21 -22.46
CA ASP A 119 11.30 -7.10 -21.31
C ASP A 119 10.87 -5.92 -20.43
N MET A 120 10.77 -6.17 -19.13
CA MET A 120 10.46 -5.14 -18.13
C MET A 120 11.78 -4.64 -17.53
N PRO A 121 11.82 -3.42 -16.98
CA PRO A 121 12.94 -2.96 -16.18
C PRO A 121 13.24 -3.97 -15.05
N ASP A 122 14.52 -4.14 -14.74
CA ASP A 122 14.93 -4.95 -13.61
C ASP A 122 14.37 -4.33 -12.32
N LEU A 123 13.66 -5.15 -11.54
CA LEU A 123 13.22 -4.79 -10.21
C LEU A 123 14.41 -4.93 -9.27
N ASP A 124 14.79 -3.84 -8.60
CA ASP A 124 15.75 -3.91 -7.50
C ASP A 124 15.05 -4.54 -6.28
N PRO A 125 15.47 -5.74 -5.84
CA PRO A 125 14.86 -6.38 -4.68
C PRO A 125 15.26 -5.71 -3.36
N ASP A 126 16.30 -4.88 -3.36
CA ASP A 126 16.81 -4.18 -2.18
C ASP A 126 17.04 -2.69 -2.52
N PRO A 127 15.94 -1.96 -2.84
CA PRO A 127 16.05 -0.57 -3.22
C PRO A 127 16.62 0.26 -2.07
N GLU A 128 17.29 1.37 -2.40
CA GLU A 128 17.77 2.31 -1.40
C GLU A 128 16.60 2.80 -0.54
N TRP A 129 16.69 2.55 0.77
CA TRP A 129 15.71 3.01 1.74
C TRP A 129 16.26 4.20 2.52
N HIS A 130 15.35 5.03 3.02
CA HIS A 130 15.67 6.12 3.93
C HIS A 130 14.74 6.08 5.13
N ARG A 131 15.25 6.44 6.30
CA ARG A 131 14.43 6.64 7.49
C ARG A 131 13.59 7.91 7.29
N LEU A 132 12.32 7.86 7.69
CA LEU A 132 11.46 9.05 7.69
C LEU A 132 12.03 10.12 8.63
N ASP A 133 12.20 11.33 8.13
CA ASP A 133 12.50 12.51 8.95
C ASP A 133 11.21 12.94 9.66
N HIS A 134 11.25 13.08 10.97
CA HIS A 134 10.11 13.55 11.76
C HIS A 134 10.15 15.05 12.08
N GLY A 135 11.21 15.76 11.66
CA GLY A 135 11.43 17.18 11.89
C GLY A 135 12.12 17.52 13.22
N TYR A 136 12.67 16.52 13.92
CA TYR A 136 13.35 16.72 15.21
C TYR A 136 14.39 15.63 15.49
N ASP A 137 15.26 15.86 16.48
CA ASP A 137 16.31 14.90 16.84
C ASP A 137 15.74 13.74 17.67
N GLU A 138 15.47 12.62 17.00
CA GLU A 138 14.94 11.41 17.62
C GLU A 138 15.95 10.68 18.53
N SER A 139 17.24 11.05 18.50
CA SER A 139 18.26 10.45 19.36
C SER A 139 18.25 11.00 20.79
N LYS A 140 17.59 12.15 21.01
CA LYS A 140 17.49 12.78 22.33
C LYS A 140 16.57 11.98 23.25
N VAL A 141 17.06 11.73 24.47
CA VAL A 141 16.26 11.13 25.56
C VAL A 141 15.27 12.14 26.14
N ILE A 142 15.67 13.40 26.23
CA ILE A 142 14.85 14.51 26.73
C ILE A 142 14.71 15.53 25.61
N LEU A 143 13.48 15.74 25.16
CA LEU A 143 13.17 16.70 24.11
C LEU A 143 13.06 18.11 24.71
N ASP A 144 13.51 19.10 23.95
CA ASP A 144 13.34 20.52 24.25
C ASP A 144 12.22 21.14 23.38
N LEU A 145 11.88 22.40 23.63
CA LEU A 145 10.80 23.08 22.89
C LEU A 145 11.09 23.14 21.38
N SER A 146 12.37 23.23 20.98
CA SER A 146 12.76 23.32 19.57
C SER A 146 12.50 22.02 18.83
N ASP A 147 12.55 20.87 19.51
CA ASP A 147 12.17 19.57 18.92
C ASP A 147 10.66 19.54 18.59
N LEU A 148 9.80 20.02 19.50
CA LEU A 148 8.36 20.09 19.28
C LEU A 148 8.02 21.07 18.15
N GLN A 149 8.67 22.24 18.14
CA GLN A 149 8.49 23.26 17.11
C GLN A 149 8.99 22.77 15.74
N GLY A 150 10.15 22.10 15.69
CA GLY A 150 10.69 21.50 14.48
C GLY A 150 9.76 20.44 13.91
N ALA A 151 9.24 19.54 14.75
CA ALA A 151 8.29 18.50 14.33
C ALA A 151 7.00 19.09 13.74
N ALA A 152 6.49 20.18 14.33
CA ALA A 152 5.32 20.88 13.82
C ALA A 152 5.60 21.61 12.51
N GLN A 153 6.72 22.33 12.44
CA GLN A 153 7.14 23.07 11.25
C GLN A 153 7.36 22.14 10.07
N PHE A 154 7.98 20.98 10.29
CA PHE A 154 8.19 19.97 9.26
C PHE A 154 6.88 19.33 8.77
N ARG A 155 5.79 19.47 9.52
CA ARG A 155 4.43 19.11 9.10
C ARG A 155 3.66 20.29 8.46
N GLY A 156 4.36 21.38 8.18
CA GLY A 156 3.78 22.63 7.66
C GLY A 156 2.95 23.41 8.68
N GLY A 157 3.00 23.03 9.95
CA GLY A 157 2.24 23.64 11.02
C GLY A 157 3.10 24.32 12.08
N GLU A 158 2.52 24.56 13.23
CA GLU A 158 3.11 25.32 14.34
C GLU A 158 2.79 24.64 15.68
N CYS A 159 3.76 24.67 16.59
CA CYS A 159 3.56 24.35 18.00
C CYS A 159 3.30 25.67 18.73
N LEU A 160 2.14 25.83 19.37
CA LEU A 160 1.66 27.13 19.88
C LEU A 160 2.09 27.43 21.32
N ILE A 161 2.83 26.52 21.96
CA ILE A 161 3.29 26.69 23.33
C ILE A 161 4.58 27.51 23.41
N GLU A 162 4.70 28.31 24.47
CA GLU A 162 5.89 29.13 24.76
C GLU A 162 6.88 28.43 25.69
N GLU A 163 6.39 27.49 26.51
CA GLU A 163 7.18 26.81 27.54
C GLU A 163 6.98 25.30 27.48
N TRP A 164 8.08 24.55 27.58
CA TRP A 164 8.08 23.09 27.56
C TRP A 164 8.80 22.52 28.78
N TYR A 165 8.13 21.61 29.48
CA TYR A 165 8.59 21.02 30.74
C TYR A 165 8.96 19.53 30.65
N GLY A 166 8.94 18.94 29.44
CA GLY A 166 9.34 17.55 29.20
C GLY A 166 8.24 16.50 29.42
N ASP A 167 7.01 16.89 29.77
CA ASP A 167 5.92 15.92 29.95
C ASP A 167 5.29 15.53 28.60
N MET A 168 5.75 14.39 28.07
CA MET A 168 5.26 13.82 26.81
C MET A 168 3.74 13.55 26.78
N TYR A 169 3.08 13.50 27.94
CA TYR A 169 1.63 13.28 28.04
C TYR A 169 0.82 14.55 28.31
N ALA A 170 1.48 15.71 28.42
CA ALA A 170 0.82 16.99 28.48
C ALA A 170 0.06 17.27 27.18
N THR A 171 -1.16 17.76 27.29
CA THR A 171 -1.95 18.26 26.16
C THR A 171 -1.45 19.65 25.80
N LEU A 172 -1.03 19.83 24.55
CA LEU A 172 -0.49 21.08 24.03
C LEU A 172 -1.36 21.57 22.87
N ASP A 173 -1.28 22.87 22.60
CA ASP A 173 -1.95 23.51 21.47
C ASP A 173 -1.05 23.48 20.22
N TRP A 174 -1.63 23.05 19.10
CA TRP A 174 -0.96 22.90 17.80
C TRP A 174 -1.80 23.55 16.71
N LYS A 175 -1.15 23.87 15.59
CA LYS A 175 -1.81 24.39 14.39
C LYS A 175 -1.26 23.67 13.16
N CYS A 176 -2.12 23.20 12.25
CA CYS A 176 -1.67 22.56 11.01
C CYS A 176 -1.51 23.56 9.86
N ALA A 177 -0.96 23.11 8.73
CA ALA A 177 -0.81 23.90 7.52
C ALA A 177 -2.14 24.51 7.02
N ALA A 178 -3.24 23.77 7.16
CA ALA A 178 -4.59 24.23 6.83
C ALA A 178 -5.20 25.21 7.87
N GLN A 179 -4.40 25.71 8.82
CA GLN A 179 -4.77 26.69 9.84
C GLN A 179 -5.77 26.18 10.90
N HIS A 180 -6.00 24.86 10.99
CA HIS A 180 -6.78 24.29 12.07
C HIS A 180 -5.95 24.27 13.36
N GLU A 181 -6.49 24.86 14.42
CA GLU A 181 -5.96 24.73 15.78
C GLU A 181 -6.56 23.49 16.45
N PHE A 182 -5.73 22.71 17.13
CA PHE A 182 -6.15 21.48 17.80
C PHE A 182 -5.26 21.15 18.99
N GLN A 183 -5.82 20.36 19.90
CA GLN A 183 -5.13 19.90 21.11
C GLN A 183 -4.72 18.45 20.97
N ALA A 184 -3.45 18.17 21.28
CA ALA A 184 -2.91 16.82 21.28
C ALA A 184 -1.74 16.70 22.24
N LYS A 185 -1.48 15.47 22.69
CA LYS A 185 -0.30 15.18 23.53
C LYS A 185 0.96 15.22 22.69
N ALA A 186 2.07 15.68 23.28
CA ALA A 186 3.37 15.63 22.61
C ALA A 186 3.72 14.21 22.12
N ASN A 187 3.47 13.17 22.91
CA ASN A 187 3.67 11.78 22.51
C ASN A 187 2.80 11.37 21.31
N THR A 188 1.55 11.82 21.28
CA THR A 188 0.61 11.53 20.19
C THR A 188 1.11 12.08 18.86
N ILE A 189 1.70 13.27 18.89
CA ILE A 189 2.25 13.95 17.71
C ILE A 189 3.62 13.38 17.31
N LEU A 190 4.56 13.33 18.24
CA LEU A 190 5.97 13.06 17.94
C LEU A 190 6.28 11.57 17.79
N LYS A 191 5.58 10.69 18.52
CA LYS A 191 5.91 9.26 18.62
C LYS A 191 4.84 8.34 18.04
N ALA A 192 3.57 8.71 18.12
CA ALA A 192 2.48 7.93 17.52
C ALA A 192 2.10 8.37 16.09
N GLY A 193 2.67 9.48 15.61
CA GLY A 193 2.51 9.94 14.22
C GLY A 193 1.16 10.59 13.90
N HIS A 194 0.33 10.89 14.91
CA HIS A 194 -0.92 11.61 14.68
C HIS A 194 -0.67 13.09 14.42
N TRP A 195 -1.61 13.74 13.75
CA TRP A 195 -1.55 15.18 13.47
C TRP A 195 -2.93 15.82 13.63
N CYS A 196 -3.34 16.62 12.66
CA CYS A 196 -4.61 17.35 12.69
C CYS A 196 -5.82 16.41 12.47
N PRO A 197 -6.75 16.31 13.43
CA PRO A 197 -7.94 15.46 13.27
C PRO A 197 -8.88 15.94 12.16
N GLN A 198 -8.88 17.23 11.85
CA GLN A 198 -9.72 17.80 10.78
C GLN A 198 -9.16 17.47 9.39
N CYS A 199 -7.84 17.48 9.21
CA CYS A 199 -7.22 17.09 7.94
C CYS A 199 -7.29 15.58 7.66
N MET A 200 -7.37 14.76 8.73
CA MET A 200 -7.49 13.31 8.63
C MET A 200 -8.93 12.82 8.44
N ALA A 201 -9.91 13.67 8.77
CA ALA A 201 -11.31 13.38 8.52
C ALA A 201 -11.61 13.46 7.01
N PRO A 202 -12.51 12.61 6.49
CA PRO A 202 -12.97 12.76 5.11
C PRO A 202 -13.68 14.12 4.92
N PRO A 203 -13.67 14.68 3.70
CA PRO A 203 -13.04 14.14 2.49
C PRO A 203 -11.50 14.23 2.51
N TRP A 204 -10.83 13.32 1.81
CA TRP A 204 -9.37 13.24 1.80
C TRP A 204 -8.79 13.83 0.51
N ASP A 205 -7.94 14.84 0.71
CA ASP A 205 -7.14 15.50 -0.33
C ASP A 205 -5.66 15.41 0.06
N PHE A 206 -5.08 14.22 -0.13
CA PHE A 206 -3.69 13.97 0.26
C PHE A 206 -2.69 14.63 -0.70
N ASP A 207 -3.08 14.86 -1.95
CA ASP A 207 -2.25 15.61 -2.91
C ASP A 207 -2.04 17.05 -2.44
N GLN A 208 -3.11 17.76 -2.04
CA GLN A 208 -2.98 19.10 -1.47
C GLN A 208 -2.24 19.09 -0.13
N GLN A 209 -2.51 18.10 0.73
CA GLN A 209 -1.83 18.02 2.02
C GLN A 209 -0.32 17.79 1.86
N ALA A 210 0.11 16.91 0.96
CA ALA A 210 1.52 16.61 0.72
C ALA A 210 2.31 17.83 0.22
N GLN A 211 1.67 18.75 -0.51
CA GLN A 211 2.32 19.99 -0.98
C GLN A 211 2.74 20.92 0.17
N VAL A 212 2.03 20.89 1.30
CA VAL A 212 2.26 21.78 2.43
C VAL A 212 2.79 21.07 3.67
N ASN A 213 2.78 19.73 3.69
CA ASN A 213 3.21 18.90 4.79
C ASN A 213 4.39 18.01 4.36
N PRO A 214 5.64 18.47 4.51
CA PRO A 214 6.84 17.70 4.16
C PRO A 214 6.90 16.31 4.80
N PHE A 215 6.37 16.14 6.01
CA PHE A 215 6.29 14.82 6.64
C PHE A 215 5.43 13.85 5.83
N LEU A 216 4.21 14.25 5.42
CA LEU A 216 3.33 13.45 4.58
C LEU A 216 3.92 13.23 3.18
N ALA A 217 4.59 14.24 2.62
CA ALA A 217 5.20 14.18 1.31
C ALA A 217 6.18 13.00 1.15
N GLN A 218 6.94 12.66 2.21
CA GLN A 218 7.87 11.53 2.21
C GLN A 218 7.21 10.18 1.92
N VAL A 219 5.95 10.01 2.30
CA VAL A 219 5.21 8.76 2.14
C VAL A 219 4.23 8.79 0.97
N TRP A 220 3.91 9.99 0.47
CA TRP A 220 2.97 10.18 -0.63
C TRP A 220 3.66 10.17 -2.00
N TYR A 221 4.74 10.94 -2.15
CA TYR A 221 5.43 11.08 -3.43
C TYR A 221 6.26 9.88 -3.92
N PRO A 222 6.55 8.83 -3.12
CA PRO A 222 7.05 7.58 -3.68
C PRO A 222 6.05 6.91 -4.64
N ASP A 223 4.74 7.08 -4.43
CA ASP A 223 3.68 6.44 -5.22
C ASP A 223 2.89 7.42 -6.10
N HIS A 224 2.98 8.73 -5.83
CA HIS A 224 2.24 9.79 -6.51
C HIS A 224 3.15 10.87 -7.11
N GLU A 225 2.83 11.35 -8.31
CA GLU A 225 3.49 12.51 -8.91
C GLU A 225 2.98 13.82 -8.29
N HIS A 226 3.81 14.85 -8.29
CA HIS A 226 3.48 16.15 -7.64
C HIS A 226 2.34 16.92 -8.32
N ASP A 227 2.02 16.60 -9.57
CA ASP A 227 0.95 17.22 -10.36
C ASP A 227 -0.35 16.41 -10.36
N GLU A 228 -0.40 15.28 -9.64
CA GLU A 228 -1.64 14.57 -9.36
C GLU A 228 -2.60 15.41 -8.48
N MET A 229 -3.89 15.19 -8.69
CA MET A 229 -4.99 15.95 -8.04
C MET A 229 -6.12 15.01 -7.62
N ASN A 230 -5.76 13.93 -6.93
CA ASN A 230 -6.67 12.94 -6.38
C ASN A 230 -7.46 13.52 -5.21
N TYR A 231 -8.77 13.36 -5.26
CA TYR A 231 -9.70 13.76 -4.21
C TYR A 231 -10.65 12.61 -3.91
N TYR A 232 -10.73 12.22 -2.64
CA TYR A 232 -11.53 11.11 -2.17
C TYR A 232 -12.66 11.63 -1.27
N ALA A 233 -13.88 11.62 -1.81
CA ALA A 233 -15.07 11.99 -1.05
C ALA A 233 -15.34 11.00 0.09
N GLU A 234 -16.06 11.43 1.12
CA GLU A 234 -16.40 10.59 2.29
C GLU A 234 -17.10 9.28 1.89
N ASP A 235 -18.00 9.34 0.91
CA ASP A 235 -18.76 8.21 0.41
C ASP A 235 -17.93 7.24 -0.45
N SER A 236 -16.68 7.58 -0.81
CA SER A 236 -15.78 6.66 -1.52
C SER A 236 -15.53 5.36 -0.74
N ILE A 237 -15.67 5.37 0.59
CA ILE A 237 -15.58 4.15 1.42
C ILE A 237 -16.63 3.10 1.06
N HIS A 238 -17.75 3.51 0.44
CA HIS A 238 -18.81 2.61 0.02
C HIS A 238 -18.40 1.71 -1.14
N ASP A 239 -17.36 2.07 -1.88
CA ASP A 239 -16.82 1.25 -2.98
C ASP A 239 -16.31 -0.12 -2.50
N ILE A 240 -15.80 -0.20 -1.27
CA ILE A 240 -15.29 -1.44 -0.66
C ILE A 240 -16.30 -2.15 0.26
N LEU A 241 -17.45 -1.53 0.52
CA LEU A 241 -18.48 -2.16 1.36
C LEU A 241 -19.06 -3.41 0.69
N ASN A 242 -19.26 -4.46 1.50
CA ASN A 242 -19.83 -5.74 1.09
C ASN A 242 -19.07 -6.48 -0.03
N ALA A 243 -17.82 -6.09 -0.31
CA ALA A 243 -17.00 -6.73 -1.33
C ALA A 243 -16.72 -8.23 -1.03
N ASP A 244 -16.79 -8.62 0.24
CA ASP A 244 -16.69 -9.99 0.74
C ASP A 244 -17.98 -10.80 0.56
N LEU A 245 -19.15 -10.16 0.73
CA LEU A 245 -20.45 -10.81 0.61
C LEU A 245 -20.74 -11.26 -0.83
N GLU A 246 -20.33 -10.46 -1.82
CA GLU A 246 -20.43 -10.81 -3.24
C GLU A 246 -19.63 -12.09 -3.58
N TRP A 247 -18.51 -12.35 -2.90
CA TRP A 247 -17.70 -13.56 -3.10
C TRP A 247 -18.38 -14.81 -2.54
N GLY A 248 -19.01 -14.68 -1.37
CA GLY A 248 -19.69 -15.77 -0.67
C GLY A 248 -20.94 -16.29 -1.39
N GLU A 249 -21.59 -15.46 -2.21
CA GLU A 249 -22.74 -15.87 -3.03
C GLU A 249 -22.32 -16.68 -4.27
N ARG A 250 -21.23 -16.31 -4.95
CA ARG A 250 -20.70 -17.08 -6.10
C ARG A 250 -20.11 -18.43 -5.67
N ALA A 251 -19.52 -18.53 -4.48
CA ALA A 251 -18.99 -19.80 -3.99
C ALA A 251 -20.08 -20.85 -3.65
N LYS A 252 -21.36 -20.45 -3.64
CA LYS A 252 -22.52 -21.31 -3.38
C LYS A 252 -23.25 -21.76 -4.65
N THR A 253 -22.90 -21.21 -5.82
CA THR A 253 -23.45 -21.58 -7.13
C THR A 253 -22.42 -22.33 -7.96
#